data_AF-A0A550GVN4-F1
#
_entry.id   AF-A0A550GVN4-F1
#
_cell.length_a   1.000
_cell.length_b   1.000
_cell.length_c   1.000
_cell.angle_alpha   90.00
_cell.angle_beta   90.00
_cell.angle_gamma   90.00
#
_symmetry.space_group_name_H-M   'P 1'
#
loop_
_entity.id
_entity.type
_entity.pdbx_description
1 polymer ?
#
loop_
_entity_poly.entity_id
_entity_poly.type
_entity_poly.pdbx_seq_one_letter_code
_entity_poly.pdbx_strand_id
1 'polypeptide(L)'
;MADDVCQTLVKDFLRSSWQSVEALVEKVERFKEAEIRRKPVSMFLFENGHKVTRIFNGGFFFLRGSVEYSNPQLTLEEVQGIIGARMLATCGNYFSSYGLREPDGTDIGELCEALRKPSEGPVISFLLNTDDIEPDRYSMNPLKESIVASGQSAFPAAYVRTENLQVDQQFVDKYAGNLICPSEVELINRKLESSKGSYVDFVDSMKYAQLEVVSETFGVDLGVYALRMPIATLQAETKDDLLHYIIREVHRDYESISQAYNCMRRSMTKRKTLLTVPHSKKGYGSKRAARGKLHFEGLKLKSVTVKYQTTRLYPNEIDPTDVSIAKGEDSFSVSGEELADYSFSETPSSPQFFLYSLGSPENVVLWHGIGAFAAPKLLQSYVSVRESCRVGQPVRDLQQKYGVRTDVPLQLNLVPEHMWIHPVHRNIDSSIGCVEKLENLAHRGMKIEKISILE
;
A
#
# COMPACT_ATOMS: atom_id res chain seq x y z
N MET A 1 25.58 -1.59 -29.03
CA MET A 1 24.26 -2.19 -28.82
C MET A 1 23.74 -1.58 -27.54
N ALA A 2 22.53 -1.01 -27.53
CA ALA A 2 21.92 -0.61 -26.27
C ALA A 2 21.77 -1.88 -25.41
N ASP A 3 22.19 -1.83 -24.16
CA ASP A 3 22.01 -2.96 -23.24
C ASP A 3 20.50 -3.27 -23.13
N ASP A 4 20.13 -4.55 -23.29
CA ASP A 4 18.75 -4.98 -23.02
C ASP A 4 18.55 -4.95 -21.50
N VAL A 5 18.00 -3.82 -21.03
CA VAL A 5 17.80 -3.54 -19.60
C VAL A 5 16.87 -4.59 -18.98
N CYS A 6 15.82 -5.00 -19.70
CA CYS A 6 14.91 -6.07 -19.26
C CYS A 6 15.69 -7.38 -19.05
N GLN A 7 16.54 -7.76 -20.01
CA GLN A 7 17.35 -8.97 -19.87
C GLN A 7 18.31 -8.90 -18.68
N THR A 8 18.90 -7.72 -18.44
CA THR A 8 19.76 -7.48 -17.27
C THR A 8 19.00 -7.68 -15.96
N LEU A 9 17.80 -7.10 -15.85
CA LEU A 9 16.92 -7.25 -14.69
C LEU A 9 16.54 -8.72 -14.46
N VAL A 10 16.10 -9.43 -15.50
CA VAL A 10 15.68 -10.84 -15.39
C VAL A 10 16.83 -11.73 -14.93
N LYS A 11 18.01 -11.59 -15.55
CA LYS A 11 19.20 -12.37 -15.18
C LYS A 11 19.61 -12.14 -13.73
N ASP A 12 19.67 -10.88 -13.31
CA ASP A 12 20.02 -10.57 -11.93
C ASP A 12 18.98 -11.10 -10.95
N PHE A 13 17.69 -10.86 -11.23
CA PHE A 13 16.59 -11.30 -10.39
C PHE A 13 16.55 -12.82 -10.20
N LEU A 14 16.66 -13.59 -11.28
CA LEU A 14 16.67 -15.05 -11.18
C LEU A 14 17.88 -15.53 -10.38
N ARG A 15 19.06 -14.95 -10.59
CA ARG A 15 20.27 -15.31 -9.84
C ARG A 15 20.14 -14.99 -8.34
N SER A 16 19.55 -13.86 -7.99
CA SER A 16 19.53 -13.35 -6.61
C SER A 16 18.31 -13.82 -5.80
N SER A 17 17.21 -14.13 -6.49
CA SER A 17 15.87 -14.30 -5.89
C SER A 17 15.21 -15.63 -6.26
N TRP A 18 15.96 -16.60 -6.79
CA TRP A 18 15.44 -17.90 -7.23
C TRP A 18 14.60 -18.62 -6.16
N GLN A 19 15.08 -18.64 -4.91
CA GLN A 19 14.37 -19.30 -3.80
C GLN A 19 12.98 -18.70 -3.54
N SER A 20 12.81 -17.40 -3.80
CA SER A 20 11.51 -16.74 -3.70
C SER A 20 10.58 -17.15 -4.83
N VAL A 21 11.12 -17.39 -6.04
CA VAL A 21 10.37 -17.95 -7.18
C VAL A 21 9.94 -19.40 -6.88
N GLU A 22 10.83 -20.24 -6.36
CA GLU A 22 10.51 -21.61 -5.95
C GLU A 22 9.37 -21.64 -4.92
N ALA A 23 9.50 -20.84 -3.86
CA ALA A 23 8.48 -20.74 -2.81
C ALA A 23 7.13 -20.21 -3.35
N LEU A 24 7.16 -19.29 -4.31
CA LEU A 24 5.97 -18.79 -4.98
C LEU A 24 5.28 -19.90 -5.80
N VAL A 25 6.03 -20.60 -6.65
CA VAL A 25 5.48 -21.65 -7.52
C VAL A 25 4.88 -22.79 -6.69
N GLU A 26 5.56 -23.24 -5.63
CA GLU A 26 4.99 -24.22 -4.69
C GLU A 26 3.66 -23.75 -4.09
N LYS A 27 3.57 -22.47 -3.74
CA LYS A 27 2.36 -21.89 -3.15
C LYS A 27 1.22 -21.79 -4.18
N VAL A 28 1.55 -21.53 -5.44
CA VAL A 28 0.60 -21.49 -6.57
C VAL A 28 0.05 -22.89 -6.86
N GLU A 29 0.89 -23.93 -6.88
CA GLU A 29 0.41 -25.31 -7.11
C GLU A 29 -0.55 -25.77 -6.01
N ARG A 30 -0.20 -25.56 -4.73
CA ARG A 30 -1.11 -25.86 -3.61
C ARG A 30 -2.42 -25.07 -3.64
N PHE A 31 -2.41 -23.89 -4.29
CA PHE A 31 -3.62 -23.09 -4.44
C PHE A 31 -4.56 -23.67 -5.49
N LYS A 32 -4.04 -24.20 -6.62
CA LYS A 32 -4.83 -24.84 -7.67
C LYS A 32 -5.58 -26.08 -7.17
N GLU A 33 -4.98 -26.81 -6.22
CA GLU A 33 -5.56 -28.03 -5.63
C GLU A 33 -6.75 -27.76 -4.70
N ALA A 34 -6.87 -26.54 -4.15
CA ALA A 34 -7.96 -26.19 -3.25
C ALA A 34 -9.15 -25.62 -4.06
N GLU A 35 -10.35 -26.20 -3.95
CA GLU A 35 -11.56 -25.59 -4.54
C GLU A 35 -11.87 -24.25 -3.88
N ILE A 36 -11.71 -23.13 -4.60
CA ILE A 36 -11.78 -21.81 -3.97
C ILE A 36 -13.13 -21.14 -4.20
N ARG A 37 -13.99 -21.23 -3.18
CA ARG A 37 -15.16 -20.35 -2.98
C ARG A 37 -14.73 -18.92 -2.59
N ARG A 38 -14.02 -18.25 -3.49
CA ARG A 38 -13.56 -16.87 -3.29
C ARG A 38 -14.48 -15.90 -4.02
N LYS A 39 -14.87 -14.82 -3.34
CA LYS A 39 -15.65 -13.74 -3.95
C LYS A 39 -14.83 -13.02 -5.02
N PRO A 40 -15.49 -12.48 -6.07
CA PRO A 40 -14.80 -11.69 -7.06
C PRO A 40 -14.08 -10.48 -6.43
N VAL A 41 -12.91 -10.15 -6.95
CA VAL A 41 -12.10 -9.02 -6.52
C VAL A 41 -12.09 -7.98 -7.62
N SER A 42 -12.50 -6.75 -7.32
CA SER A 42 -12.46 -5.63 -8.25
C SER A 42 -11.16 -4.84 -8.04
N MET A 43 -10.38 -4.67 -9.09
CA MET A 43 -9.18 -3.82 -9.12
C MET A 43 -9.25 -2.88 -10.32
N PHE A 44 -8.40 -1.86 -10.36
CA PHE A 44 -8.30 -0.98 -11.51
C PHE A 44 -6.86 -0.81 -11.95
N LEU A 45 -6.68 -0.31 -13.16
CA LEU A 45 -5.41 0.24 -13.66
C LEU A 45 -5.73 1.43 -14.56
N PHE A 46 -4.71 2.10 -15.09
CA PHE A 46 -4.90 3.11 -16.13
C PHE A 46 -4.46 2.56 -17.48
N GLU A 47 -5.35 2.68 -18.46
CA GLU A 47 -5.10 2.36 -19.88
C GLU A 47 -5.31 3.66 -20.67
N ASN A 48 -4.26 4.14 -21.36
CA ASN A 48 -4.31 5.37 -22.17
C ASN A 48 -4.84 6.59 -21.38
N GLY A 49 -4.36 6.77 -20.15
CA GLY A 49 -4.79 7.86 -19.27
C GLY A 49 -6.19 7.72 -18.68
N HIS A 50 -6.90 6.61 -18.93
CA HIS A 50 -8.22 6.34 -18.39
C HIS A 50 -8.20 5.22 -17.36
N LYS A 51 -8.88 5.42 -16.23
CA LYS A 51 -9.07 4.40 -15.21
C LYS A 51 -9.99 3.30 -15.74
N VAL A 52 -9.51 2.06 -15.73
CA VAL A 52 -10.25 0.88 -16.15
C VAL A 52 -10.34 -0.12 -15.01
N THR A 53 -11.57 -0.50 -14.67
CA THR A 53 -11.85 -1.49 -13.62
C THR A 53 -11.95 -2.89 -14.23
N ARG A 54 -11.32 -3.88 -13.60
CA ARG A 54 -11.41 -5.31 -13.93
C ARG A 54 -11.88 -6.10 -12.72
N ILE A 55 -12.66 -7.15 -12.97
CA ILE A 55 -13.17 -8.06 -11.93
C ILE A 55 -12.52 -9.42 -12.12
N PHE A 56 -11.88 -9.90 -11.06
CA PHE A 56 -11.19 -11.19 -11.01
C PHE A 56 -12.00 -12.20 -10.20
N ASN A 57 -12.36 -13.33 -10.80
CA ASN A 57 -13.11 -14.40 -10.13
C ASN A 57 -12.22 -15.25 -9.21
N GLY A 58 -12.81 -16.23 -8.52
CA GLY A 58 -12.13 -16.98 -7.44
C GLY A 58 -10.88 -17.80 -7.80
N GLY A 59 -10.57 -17.97 -9.09
CA GLY A 59 -9.42 -18.76 -9.57
C GLY A 59 -8.08 -18.04 -9.65
N PHE A 60 -8.03 -16.73 -9.35
CA PHE A 60 -6.79 -15.95 -9.43
C PHE A 60 -6.00 -15.96 -8.11
N PHE A 61 -4.68 -16.07 -8.26
CA PHE A 61 -3.70 -16.02 -7.20
C PHE A 61 -3.09 -14.63 -7.12
N PHE A 62 -3.33 -13.89 -6.03
CA PHE A 62 -2.94 -12.48 -5.97
C PHE A 62 -1.61 -12.27 -5.23
N LEU A 63 -0.70 -11.55 -5.88
CA LEU A 63 0.57 -11.10 -5.32
C LEU A 63 0.48 -9.59 -5.07
N ARG A 64 0.51 -9.19 -3.80
CA ARG A 64 0.46 -7.78 -3.40
C ARG A 64 1.86 -7.16 -3.39
N GLY A 65 2.04 -6.04 -4.06
CA GLY A 65 3.10 -5.06 -3.78
C GLY A 65 2.62 -3.97 -2.81
N SER A 66 3.52 -3.45 -1.97
CA SER A 66 3.22 -2.38 -1.01
C SER A 66 3.64 -1.03 -1.55
N VAL A 67 2.77 -0.02 -1.64
CA VAL A 67 3.19 1.31 -2.13
C VAL A 67 2.56 2.43 -1.30
N GLU A 68 3.23 3.58 -1.26
CA GLU A 68 2.76 4.77 -0.55
C GLU A 68 1.99 5.67 -1.51
N TYR A 69 0.69 5.40 -1.58
CA TYR A 69 -0.15 5.88 -2.67
C TYR A 69 -0.65 7.33 -2.51
N SER A 70 -0.35 8.02 -1.41
CA SER A 70 -0.83 9.38 -1.15
C SER A 70 0.06 10.47 -1.76
N ASN A 71 1.32 10.16 -2.05
CA ASN A 71 2.25 11.07 -2.72
C ASN A 71 2.08 11.02 -4.25
N PRO A 72 1.96 12.15 -4.97
CA PRO A 72 1.79 12.14 -6.43
C PRO A 72 3.02 11.63 -7.20
N GLN A 73 4.21 11.72 -6.62
CA GLN A 73 5.43 11.30 -7.29
C GLN A 73 5.67 9.80 -7.09
N LEU A 74 6.10 9.15 -8.16
CA LEU A 74 6.55 7.77 -8.17
C LEU A 74 8.03 7.71 -7.72
N THR A 75 8.28 7.10 -6.56
CA THR A 75 9.62 7.06 -5.95
C THR A 75 10.45 5.89 -6.48
N LEU A 76 11.77 5.91 -6.21
CA LEU A 76 12.66 4.79 -6.53
C LEU A 76 12.23 3.49 -5.85
N GLU A 77 11.84 3.57 -4.58
CA GLU A 77 11.33 2.42 -3.82
C GLU A 77 10.07 1.83 -4.48
N GLU A 78 9.12 2.68 -4.86
CA GLU A 78 7.88 2.24 -5.48
C GLU A 78 8.11 1.55 -6.82
N VAL A 79 8.96 2.13 -7.68
CA VAL A 79 9.31 1.54 -8.98
C VAL A 79 9.95 0.17 -8.79
N GLN A 80 10.95 0.06 -7.92
CA GLN A 80 11.62 -1.21 -7.69
C GLN A 80 10.66 -2.27 -7.15
N GLY A 81 9.77 -1.87 -6.24
CA GLY A 81 8.70 -2.72 -5.73
C GLY A 81 7.73 -3.22 -6.79
N ILE A 82 7.32 -2.35 -7.71
CA ILE A 82 6.45 -2.68 -8.84
C ILE A 82 7.14 -3.66 -9.80
N ILE A 83 8.41 -3.40 -10.13
CA ILE A 83 9.22 -4.31 -10.94
C ILE A 83 9.35 -5.67 -10.25
N GLY A 84 9.63 -5.69 -8.94
CA GLY A 84 9.68 -6.91 -8.13
C GLY A 84 8.39 -7.71 -8.17
N ALA A 85 7.24 -7.05 -8.00
CA ALA A 85 5.93 -7.68 -8.08
C ALA A 85 5.63 -8.24 -9.48
N ARG A 86 5.99 -7.51 -10.55
CA ARG A 86 5.86 -7.97 -11.95
C ARG A 86 6.77 -9.16 -12.25
N MET A 87 8.05 -9.10 -11.85
CA MET A 87 9.02 -10.19 -11.99
C MET A 87 8.54 -11.47 -11.31
N LEU A 88 8.11 -11.38 -10.04
CA LEU A 88 7.58 -12.52 -9.30
C LEU A 88 6.33 -13.11 -9.98
N ALA A 89 5.37 -12.28 -10.37
CA ALA A 89 4.15 -12.76 -11.02
C ALA A 89 4.45 -13.47 -12.35
N THR A 90 5.30 -12.88 -13.19
CA THR A 90 5.69 -13.47 -14.48
C THR A 90 6.46 -14.78 -14.28
N CYS A 91 7.46 -14.81 -13.39
CA CYS A 91 8.19 -16.04 -13.07
C CYS A 91 7.26 -17.11 -12.46
N GLY A 92 6.34 -16.71 -11.58
CA GLY A 92 5.35 -17.60 -10.99
C GLY A 92 4.45 -18.26 -12.04
N ASN A 93 3.93 -17.48 -12.99
CA ASN A 93 3.12 -18.00 -14.10
C ASN A 93 3.93 -18.91 -15.03
N TYR A 94 5.16 -18.52 -15.34
CA TYR A 94 6.06 -19.25 -16.21
C TYR A 94 6.43 -20.62 -15.62
N PHE A 95 7.07 -20.64 -14.46
CA PHE A 95 7.56 -21.88 -13.86
C PHE A 95 6.45 -22.78 -13.29
N SER A 96 5.27 -22.22 -13.00
CA SER A 96 4.08 -23.03 -12.70
C SER A 96 3.55 -23.78 -13.93
N SER A 97 3.81 -23.28 -15.15
CA SER A 97 3.37 -23.92 -16.39
C SER A 97 4.43 -24.87 -16.97
N TYR A 98 5.71 -24.52 -16.84
CA TYR A 98 6.83 -25.24 -17.44
C TYR A 98 7.64 -26.09 -16.45
N GLY A 99 7.31 -26.04 -15.16
CA GLY A 99 8.00 -26.76 -14.09
C GLY A 99 9.26 -26.05 -13.57
N LEU A 100 9.54 -26.24 -12.27
CA LEU A 100 10.74 -25.71 -11.62
C LEU A 100 11.99 -26.46 -12.10
N ARG A 101 13.00 -25.69 -12.53
CA ARG A 101 14.34 -26.13 -12.94
C ARG A 101 15.31 -24.95 -12.83
N GLU A 102 16.61 -25.21 -12.89
CA GLU A 102 17.59 -24.13 -12.99
C GLU A 102 17.33 -23.30 -14.27
N PRO A 103 17.16 -21.96 -14.17
CA PRO A 103 16.86 -21.15 -15.33
C PRO A 103 17.98 -21.11 -16.36
N ASP A 104 17.65 -21.31 -17.62
CA ASP A 104 18.59 -21.20 -18.74
C ASP A 104 18.39 -19.95 -19.59
N GLY A 105 19.15 -19.84 -20.69
CA GLY A 105 19.08 -18.70 -21.61
C GLY A 105 17.74 -18.58 -22.35
N THR A 106 17.06 -19.71 -22.58
CA THR A 106 15.72 -19.76 -23.20
C THR A 106 14.69 -19.20 -22.23
N ASP A 107 14.74 -19.65 -20.97
CA ASP A 107 13.83 -19.19 -19.91
C ASP A 107 13.92 -17.66 -19.75
N ILE A 108 15.15 -17.12 -19.74
CA ILE A 108 15.38 -15.66 -19.67
C ILE A 108 14.73 -14.94 -20.86
N GLY A 109 14.86 -15.46 -22.08
CA GLY A 109 14.27 -14.87 -23.28
C GLY A 109 12.74 -14.84 -23.22
N GLU A 110 12.12 -15.95 -22.83
CA GLU A 110 10.66 -16.05 -22.71
C GLU A 110 10.10 -15.16 -21.60
N LEU A 111 10.79 -15.07 -20.46
CA LEU A 111 10.43 -14.16 -19.38
C LEU A 111 10.52 -12.69 -19.81
N CYS A 112 11.54 -12.31 -20.58
CA CYS A 112 11.64 -10.94 -21.13
C CYS A 112 10.46 -10.62 -22.06
N GLU A 113 10.11 -11.54 -22.97
CA GLU A 113 8.96 -11.37 -23.86
C GLU A 113 7.62 -11.28 -23.10
N ALA A 114 7.46 -12.05 -22.03
CA ALA A 114 6.29 -11.99 -21.18
C ALA A 114 6.22 -10.68 -20.37
N LEU A 115 7.37 -10.16 -19.92
CA LEU A 115 7.46 -8.90 -19.17
C LEU A 115 7.18 -7.66 -20.04
N ARG A 116 7.49 -7.72 -21.34
CA ARG A 116 7.18 -6.66 -22.31
C ARG A 116 5.68 -6.48 -22.59
N LYS A 117 4.85 -7.42 -22.11
CA LYS A 117 3.40 -7.44 -22.32
C LYS A 117 2.68 -7.20 -20.99
N PRO A 118 1.41 -6.75 -21.04
CA PRO A 118 0.56 -6.68 -19.86
C PRO A 118 0.56 -8.00 -19.09
N SER A 119 0.40 -7.94 -17.77
CA SER A 119 0.42 -9.14 -16.92
C SER A 119 -0.66 -10.14 -17.33
N GLU A 120 -0.24 -11.33 -17.75
CA GLU A 120 -1.10 -12.46 -18.12
C GLU A 120 -0.87 -13.66 -17.20
N GLY A 121 -1.90 -14.51 -17.05
CA GLY A 121 -1.83 -15.77 -16.30
C GLY A 121 -2.61 -15.77 -14.97
N PRO A 122 -2.57 -16.89 -14.23
CA PRO A 122 -3.32 -17.06 -12.99
C PRO A 122 -2.76 -16.26 -11.80
N VAL A 123 -1.46 -15.95 -11.79
CA VAL A 123 -0.83 -15.07 -10.80
C VAL A 123 -0.97 -13.63 -11.25
N ILE A 124 -1.68 -12.82 -10.47
CA ILE A 124 -1.93 -11.40 -10.74
C ILE A 124 -1.21 -10.58 -9.69
N SER A 125 -0.27 -9.73 -10.10
CA SER A 125 0.28 -8.71 -9.22
C SER A 125 -0.65 -7.50 -9.11
N PHE A 126 -0.74 -6.94 -7.90
CA PHE A 126 -1.49 -5.71 -7.66
C PHE A 126 -0.83 -4.87 -6.56
N LEU A 127 -1.11 -3.57 -6.58
CA LEU A 127 -0.73 -2.60 -5.57
C LEU A 127 -1.85 -2.43 -4.57
N LEU A 128 -1.53 -2.56 -3.28
CA LEU A 128 -2.45 -2.18 -2.22
C LEU A 128 -2.02 -0.82 -1.67
N ASN A 129 -2.95 0.15 -1.69
CA ASN A 129 -2.75 1.40 -0.98
C ASN A 129 -2.79 1.13 0.54
N THR A 130 -1.66 1.37 1.22
CA THR A 130 -1.55 1.21 2.68
C THR A 130 -1.64 2.55 3.43
N ASP A 131 -1.73 3.67 2.70
CA ASP A 131 -1.62 5.01 3.27
C ASP A 131 -2.57 6.03 2.62
N ASP A 132 -3.87 5.76 2.65
CA ASP A 132 -4.91 6.70 2.20
C ASP A 132 -5.30 7.77 3.25
N ILE A 133 -4.46 7.96 4.28
CA ILE A 133 -4.80 8.73 5.48
C ILE A 133 -4.20 10.13 5.50
N GLU A 134 -2.92 10.29 5.22
CA GLU A 134 -2.30 11.61 5.17
C GLU A 134 -1.78 11.86 3.74
N PRO A 135 -2.22 12.93 3.05
CA PRO A 135 -1.81 13.21 1.67
C PRO A 135 -0.30 13.53 1.54
N ASP A 136 0.33 13.98 2.62
CA ASP A 136 1.75 14.34 2.65
C ASP A 136 2.41 13.78 3.92
N ARG A 137 2.41 12.45 4.02
CA ARG A 137 2.86 11.76 5.22
C ARG A 137 4.35 11.94 5.53
N TYR A 138 5.20 11.98 4.50
CA TYR A 138 6.67 11.98 4.62
C TYR A 138 7.34 13.26 4.08
N SER A 139 6.64 14.39 4.02
CA SER A 139 7.23 15.69 3.63
C SER A 139 8.00 15.69 2.31
N MET A 140 7.52 14.89 1.37
CA MET A 140 8.03 14.78 0.02
C MET A 140 6.98 15.16 -1.02
N ASN A 141 5.77 15.55 -0.58
CA ASN A 141 4.72 15.95 -1.49
C ASN A 141 4.97 17.38 -2.01
N PRO A 142 5.08 17.59 -3.33
CA PRO A 142 5.30 18.91 -3.91
C PRO A 142 4.08 19.82 -3.78
N LEU A 143 2.97 19.34 -3.22
CA LEU A 143 1.76 20.11 -2.93
C LEU A 143 1.61 20.45 -1.44
N LYS A 144 2.60 20.13 -0.60
CA LYS A 144 2.48 20.22 0.87
C LYS A 144 1.95 21.56 1.38
N GLU A 145 2.48 22.67 0.87
CA GLU A 145 2.10 23.99 1.33
C GLU A 145 0.67 24.34 0.92
N SER A 146 0.26 24.00 -0.31
CA SER A 146 -1.12 24.27 -0.76
C SER A 146 -2.15 23.36 -0.07
N ILE A 147 -1.77 22.13 0.30
CA ILE A 147 -2.58 21.23 1.13
C ILE A 147 -2.78 21.83 2.54
N VAL A 148 -1.75 22.41 3.13
CA VAL A 148 -1.84 23.09 4.44
C VAL A 148 -2.67 24.37 4.32
N ALA A 149 -2.40 25.20 3.30
CA ALA A 149 -3.08 26.47 3.07
C ALA A 149 -4.58 26.30 2.78
N SER A 150 -4.97 25.22 2.09
CA SER A 150 -6.38 24.87 1.85
C SER A 150 -7.09 24.31 3.09
N GLY A 151 -6.37 24.06 4.19
CA GLY A 151 -6.93 23.52 5.44
C GLY A 151 -7.19 22.01 5.41
N GLN A 152 -6.68 21.31 4.39
CA GLN A 152 -6.95 19.89 4.14
C GLN A 152 -5.85 18.96 4.67
N SER A 153 -4.78 19.49 5.28
CA SER A 153 -3.61 18.68 5.65
C SER A 153 -3.84 17.64 6.77
N ALA A 154 -4.96 17.74 7.49
CA ALA A 154 -5.40 16.72 8.46
C ALA A 154 -6.53 15.81 7.93
N PHE A 155 -6.95 15.97 6.66
CA PHE A 155 -7.99 15.15 6.04
C PHE A 155 -7.40 13.81 5.56
N PRO A 156 -8.19 12.72 5.57
CA PRO A 156 -7.90 11.53 4.77
C PRO A 156 -7.59 11.92 3.33
N ALA A 157 -6.61 11.28 2.68
CA ALA A 157 -6.27 11.60 1.29
C ALA A 157 -7.49 11.45 0.36
N ALA A 158 -8.39 10.51 0.67
CA ALA A 158 -9.66 10.31 -0.06
C ALA A 158 -10.63 11.51 0.01
N TYR A 159 -10.48 12.41 0.97
CA TYR A 159 -11.32 13.61 1.13
C TYR A 159 -10.65 14.87 0.61
N VAL A 160 -9.34 14.82 0.36
CA VAL A 160 -8.61 15.96 -0.18
C VAL A 160 -9.11 16.25 -1.59
N ARG A 161 -9.36 17.52 -1.83
CA ARG A 161 -9.77 18.04 -3.11
C ARG A 161 -8.62 18.77 -3.79
N THR A 162 -8.57 18.66 -5.12
CA THR A 162 -7.52 19.29 -5.91
C THR A 162 -7.77 20.77 -6.20
N GLU A 163 -8.98 21.30 -5.92
CA GLU A 163 -9.23 22.72 -6.16
C GLU A 163 -8.31 23.59 -5.29
N ASN A 164 -7.64 24.55 -5.92
CA ASN A 164 -6.67 25.46 -5.30
C ASN A 164 -5.39 24.78 -4.78
N LEU A 165 -5.18 23.49 -5.08
CA LEU A 165 -3.86 22.90 -4.90
C LEU A 165 -2.94 23.37 -6.03
N GLN A 166 -1.71 23.69 -5.65
CA GLN A 166 -0.67 24.15 -6.55
C GLN A 166 0.67 23.62 -6.07
N VAL A 167 1.62 23.54 -7.01
CA VAL A 167 3.01 23.18 -6.70
C VAL A 167 3.59 24.22 -5.75
N ASP A 168 4.21 23.73 -4.67
CA ASP A 168 4.97 24.52 -3.72
C ASP A 168 6.31 24.92 -4.35
N GLN A 169 6.42 26.18 -4.76
CA GLN A 169 7.64 26.69 -5.38
C GLN A 169 8.85 26.64 -4.44
N GLN A 170 8.65 26.78 -3.13
CA GLN A 170 9.76 26.67 -2.17
C GLN A 170 10.28 25.23 -2.09
N PHE A 171 9.38 24.24 -2.18
CA PHE A 171 9.77 22.84 -2.30
C PHE A 171 10.56 22.59 -3.59
N VAL A 172 10.09 23.11 -4.73
CA VAL A 172 10.78 22.98 -6.02
C VAL A 172 12.17 23.61 -5.96
N ASP A 173 12.28 24.85 -5.50
CA ASP A 173 13.56 25.58 -5.43
C ASP A 173 14.56 24.85 -4.52
N LYS A 174 14.07 24.24 -3.44
CA LYS A 174 14.90 23.52 -2.46
C LYS A 174 15.34 22.13 -2.95
N TYR A 175 14.47 21.40 -3.66
CA TYR A 175 14.65 19.99 -3.96
C TYR A 175 14.74 19.64 -5.45
N ALA A 176 14.88 20.63 -6.33
CA ALA A 176 15.11 20.42 -7.75
C ALA A 176 16.29 19.45 -7.99
N GLY A 177 16.04 18.37 -8.75
CA GLY A 177 17.00 17.31 -9.05
C GLY A 177 17.20 16.29 -7.92
N ASN A 178 16.69 16.56 -6.71
CA ASN A 178 16.80 15.67 -5.56
C ASN A 178 15.50 14.88 -5.35
N LEU A 179 14.38 15.59 -5.10
CA LEU A 179 13.07 14.96 -4.90
C LEU A 179 12.13 15.19 -6.08
N ILE A 180 12.34 16.25 -6.87
CA ILE A 180 11.48 16.62 -7.98
C ILE A 180 12.28 17.17 -9.15
N CYS A 181 11.87 16.88 -10.39
CA CYS A 181 12.45 17.47 -11.59
C CYS A 181 11.47 18.41 -12.34
N PRO A 182 11.95 19.29 -13.23
CA PRO A 182 11.10 20.26 -13.93
C PRO A 182 9.96 19.63 -14.75
N SER A 183 10.20 18.50 -15.42
CA SER A 183 9.18 17.81 -16.21
C SER A 183 8.07 17.22 -15.33
N GLU A 184 8.38 16.83 -14.09
CA GLU A 184 7.36 16.43 -13.12
C GLU A 184 6.51 17.60 -12.66
N VAL A 185 7.10 18.78 -12.43
CA VAL A 185 6.34 20.00 -12.09
C VAL A 185 5.32 20.31 -13.20
N GLU A 186 5.74 20.25 -14.46
CA GLU A 186 4.86 20.43 -15.61
C GLU A 186 3.76 19.37 -15.69
N LEU A 187 4.10 18.10 -15.41
CA LEU A 187 3.13 17.01 -15.38
C LEU A 187 2.11 17.19 -14.25
N ILE A 188 2.55 17.56 -13.05
CA ILE A 188 1.70 17.83 -11.89
C ILE A 188 0.70 18.93 -12.23
N ASN A 189 1.16 20.07 -12.75
CA ASN A 189 0.28 21.19 -13.09
C ASN A 189 -0.79 20.77 -14.12
N ARG A 190 -0.39 20.10 -15.21
CA ARG A 190 -1.34 19.59 -16.22
C ARG A 190 -2.35 18.61 -15.62
N LYS A 191 -1.89 17.69 -14.76
CA LYS A 191 -2.77 16.68 -14.16
C LYS A 191 -3.73 17.30 -13.16
N LEU A 192 -3.29 18.25 -12.31
CA LEU A 192 -4.16 18.98 -11.38
C LEU A 192 -5.35 19.64 -12.10
N GLU A 193 -5.12 20.29 -13.25
CA GLU A 193 -6.17 20.89 -14.07
C GLU A 193 -7.21 19.87 -14.56
N SER A 194 -6.78 18.64 -14.86
CA SER A 194 -7.62 17.58 -15.41
C SER A 194 -8.29 16.67 -14.37
N SER A 195 -7.95 16.80 -13.09
CA SER A 195 -8.28 15.82 -12.04
C SER A 195 -9.69 15.91 -11.45
N LYS A 196 -10.51 16.85 -11.93
CA LYS A 196 -11.94 17.01 -11.56
C LYS A 196 -12.21 17.00 -10.04
N GLY A 197 -11.29 17.54 -9.24
CA GLY A 197 -11.48 17.71 -7.80
C GLY A 197 -11.14 16.51 -6.92
N SER A 198 -10.62 15.41 -7.47
CA SER A 198 -10.29 14.21 -6.69
C SER A 198 -8.78 14.05 -6.53
N TYR A 199 -8.28 14.23 -5.30
CA TYR A 199 -6.83 14.12 -5.03
C TYR A 199 -6.30 12.70 -5.25
N VAL A 200 -7.05 11.67 -4.86
CA VAL A 200 -6.64 10.29 -5.10
C VAL A 200 -6.67 9.93 -6.59
N ASP A 201 -7.65 10.41 -7.37
CA ASP A 201 -7.63 10.16 -8.81
C ASP A 201 -6.49 10.94 -9.51
N PHE A 202 -6.15 12.13 -9.01
CA PHE A 202 -4.96 12.89 -9.42
C PHE A 202 -3.69 12.08 -9.19
N VAL A 203 -3.45 11.60 -7.97
CA VAL A 203 -2.25 10.82 -7.62
C VAL A 203 -2.14 9.56 -8.47
N ASP A 204 -3.22 8.80 -8.64
CA ASP A 204 -3.20 7.62 -9.50
C ASP A 204 -2.81 7.99 -10.93
N SER A 205 -3.44 9.03 -11.48
CA SER A 205 -3.16 9.46 -12.85
C SER A 205 -1.72 9.95 -13.05
N MET A 206 -1.10 10.50 -12.00
CA MET A 206 0.31 10.88 -11.96
C MET A 206 1.20 9.64 -11.97
N LYS A 207 1.00 8.72 -11.02
CA LYS A 207 1.82 7.51 -10.89
C LYS A 207 1.78 6.64 -12.14
N TYR A 208 0.60 6.43 -12.73
CA TYR A 208 0.50 5.66 -13.98
C TYR A 208 1.16 6.35 -15.17
N ALA A 209 1.07 7.69 -15.29
CA ALA A 209 1.79 8.42 -16.34
C ALA A 209 3.32 8.30 -16.17
N GLN A 210 3.82 8.31 -14.93
CA GLN A 210 5.24 8.08 -14.65
C GLN A 210 5.64 6.62 -14.93
N LEU A 211 4.77 5.64 -14.58
CA LEU A 211 5.01 4.22 -14.88
C LEU A 211 5.09 3.94 -16.38
N GLU A 212 4.33 4.62 -17.23
CA GLU A 212 4.42 4.49 -18.69
C GLU A 212 5.84 4.84 -19.19
N VAL A 213 6.38 5.99 -18.78
CA VAL A 213 7.75 6.42 -19.14
C VAL A 213 8.82 5.44 -18.62
N VAL A 214 8.63 4.96 -17.39
CA VAL A 214 9.54 4.00 -16.76
C VAL A 214 9.46 2.63 -17.45
N SER A 215 8.29 2.22 -17.92
CA SER A 215 8.06 0.97 -18.66
C SER A 215 8.85 0.95 -19.97
N GLU A 216 8.81 2.06 -20.73
CA GLU A 216 9.58 2.22 -21.97
C GLU A 216 11.08 2.09 -21.71
N THR A 217 11.57 2.70 -20.62
CA THR A 217 13.00 2.71 -20.28
C THR A 217 13.52 1.34 -19.88
N PHE A 218 12.79 0.59 -19.06
CA PHE A 218 13.20 -0.75 -18.63
C PHE A 218 12.85 -1.85 -19.63
N GLY A 219 12.00 -1.57 -20.62
CA GLY A 219 11.49 -2.58 -21.55
C GLY A 219 10.59 -3.62 -20.85
N VAL A 220 9.86 -3.19 -19.82
CA VAL A 220 8.93 -4.01 -19.02
C VAL A 220 7.61 -3.26 -18.94
N ASP A 221 6.49 -3.92 -19.23
CA ASP A 221 5.17 -3.36 -18.97
C ASP A 221 4.91 -3.34 -17.46
N LEU A 222 4.97 -2.14 -16.88
CA LEU A 222 4.69 -1.88 -15.46
C LEU A 222 3.23 -1.51 -15.20
N GLY A 223 2.34 -1.76 -16.17
CA GLY A 223 0.90 -1.69 -15.99
C GLY A 223 0.44 -2.72 -14.95
N VAL A 224 0.36 -2.29 -13.70
CA VAL A 224 -0.03 -3.14 -12.56
C VAL A 224 -1.40 -2.72 -12.04
N TYR A 225 -2.20 -3.69 -11.61
CA TYR A 225 -3.49 -3.41 -10.98
C TYR A 225 -3.32 -2.72 -9.63
N ALA A 226 -4.31 -1.97 -9.19
CA ALA A 226 -4.36 -1.32 -7.89
C ALA A 226 -5.70 -1.59 -7.19
N LEU A 227 -5.63 -1.72 -5.87
CA LEU A 227 -6.76 -1.83 -4.95
C LEU A 227 -6.68 -0.70 -3.92
N ARG A 228 -7.65 0.23 -3.97
CA ARG A 228 -7.77 1.31 -2.97
C ARG A 228 -8.43 0.76 -1.72
N MET A 229 -7.77 0.90 -0.58
CA MET A 229 -8.27 0.62 0.77
C MET A 229 -7.65 1.62 1.76
N PRO A 230 -8.22 1.78 2.97
CA PRO A 230 -9.57 1.37 3.39
C PRO A 230 -10.71 2.35 3.06
N ILE A 231 -10.46 3.66 2.96
CA ILE A 231 -11.51 4.69 3.03
C ILE A 231 -12.43 4.63 1.81
N ALA A 232 -11.87 4.56 0.60
CA ALA A 232 -12.67 4.45 -0.62
C ALA A 232 -13.53 3.17 -0.63
N THR A 233 -13.02 2.06 -0.08
CA THR A 233 -13.79 0.82 0.09
C THR A 233 -14.91 1.01 1.09
N LEU A 234 -14.63 1.58 2.27
CA LEU A 234 -15.62 1.81 3.32
C LEU A 234 -16.76 2.72 2.87
N GLN A 235 -16.48 3.70 2.00
CA GLN A 235 -17.50 4.57 1.39
C GLN A 235 -18.41 3.84 0.39
N ALA A 236 -17.89 2.82 -0.30
CA ALA A 236 -18.64 2.03 -1.28
C ALA A 236 -19.38 0.84 -0.65
N GLU A 237 -18.94 0.40 0.52
CA GLU A 237 -19.51 -0.72 1.29
C GLU A 237 -20.72 -0.32 2.15
N THR A 238 -21.63 -1.27 2.36
CA THR A 238 -22.73 -1.20 3.32
C THR A 238 -22.33 -1.77 4.70
N LYS A 239 -23.17 -1.61 5.73
CA LYS A 239 -22.89 -2.13 7.09
C LYS A 239 -22.69 -3.66 7.14
N ASP A 240 -23.18 -4.39 6.15
CA ASP A 240 -23.07 -5.85 6.06
C ASP A 240 -21.84 -6.33 5.29
N ASP A 241 -21.09 -5.41 4.67
CA ASP A 241 -19.88 -5.73 3.92
C ASP A 241 -18.65 -5.88 4.83
N LEU A 242 -17.55 -6.29 4.21
CA LEU A 242 -16.41 -6.92 4.87
C LEU A 242 -15.68 -6.00 5.86
N LEU A 243 -15.33 -4.77 5.46
CA LEU A 243 -14.57 -3.89 6.35
C LEU A 243 -15.44 -3.36 7.48
N HIS A 244 -16.73 -3.08 7.22
CA HIS A 244 -17.68 -2.68 8.26
C HIS A 244 -17.85 -3.81 9.29
N TYR A 245 -17.97 -5.05 8.82
CA TYR A 245 -18.03 -6.24 9.70
C TYR A 245 -16.77 -6.41 10.55
N ILE A 246 -15.58 -6.29 9.96
CA ILE A 246 -14.30 -6.39 10.69
C ILE A 246 -14.26 -5.32 11.80
N ILE A 247 -14.59 -4.07 11.49
CA ILE A 247 -14.57 -2.98 12.47
C ILE A 247 -15.58 -3.24 13.58
N ARG A 248 -16.78 -3.70 13.25
CA ARG A 248 -17.80 -4.08 14.23
C ARG A 248 -17.30 -5.17 15.17
N GLU A 249 -16.80 -6.28 14.64
CA GLU A 249 -16.42 -7.44 15.46
C GLU A 249 -15.26 -7.14 16.40
N VAL A 250 -14.30 -6.30 15.99
CA VAL A 250 -13.20 -5.90 16.88
C VAL A 250 -13.61 -4.91 17.96
N HIS A 251 -14.77 -4.26 17.85
CA HIS A 251 -15.33 -3.35 18.85
C HIS A 251 -16.51 -3.95 19.64
N ARG A 252 -16.90 -5.21 19.36
CA ARG A 252 -18.08 -5.86 19.95
C ARG A 252 -18.09 -5.82 21.47
N ASP A 253 -16.97 -6.15 22.10
CA ASP A 253 -16.82 -6.24 23.54
C ASP A 253 -15.35 -6.03 23.98
N TYR A 254 -15.12 -5.95 25.29
CA TYR A 254 -13.77 -5.79 25.85
C TYR A 254 -12.80 -6.91 25.42
N GLU A 255 -13.28 -8.15 25.29
CA GLU A 255 -12.44 -9.29 24.94
C GLU A 255 -11.93 -9.17 23.50
N SER A 256 -12.81 -8.87 22.54
CA SER A 256 -12.45 -8.62 21.14
C SER A 256 -11.45 -7.46 21.00
N ILE A 257 -11.64 -6.35 21.74
CA ILE A 257 -10.69 -5.23 21.73
C ILE A 257 -9.34 -5.66 22.31
N SER A 258 -9.36 -6.43 23.41
CA SER A 258 -8.15 -6.96 24.06
C SER A 258 -7.37 -7.89 23.13
N GLN A 259 -8.05 -8.80 22.43
CA GLN A 259 -7.47 -9.69 21.43
C GLN A 259 -6.85 -8.91 20.26
N ALA A 260 -7.52 -7.88 19.75
CA ALA A 260 -6.98 -7.00 18.72
C ALA A 260 -5.72 -6.25 19.19
N TYR A 261 -5.70 -5.78 20.45
CA TYR A 261 -4.53 -5.18 21.07
C TYR A 261 -3.34 -6.15 21.19
N ASN A 262 -3.62 -7.40 21.59
CA ASN A 262 -2.61 -8.45 21.68
C ASN A 262 -1.99 -8.76 20.33
N CYS A 263 -2.78 -8.80 19.25
CA CYS A 263 -2.27 -8.97 17.88
C CYS A 263 -1.25 -7.87 17.51
N MET A 264 -1.46 -6.63 17.97
CA MET A 264 -0.52 -5.53 17.76
C MET A 264 0.65 -5.50 18.78
N ARG A 265 0.73 -6.46 19.71
CA ARG A 265 1.64 -6.44 20.87
C ARG A 265 1.53 -5.16 21.69
N ARG A 266 0.30 -4.67 21.89
CA ARG A 266 0.02 -3.45 22.66
C ARG A 266 -0.75 -3.75 23.93
N SER A 267 -0.41 -3.05 25.00
CA SER A 267 -1.14 -3.11 26.26
C SER A 267 -2.42 -2.25 26.23
N MET A 268 -3.51 -2.81 26.74
CA MET A 268 -4.76 -2.09 26.97
C MET A 268 -4.70 -1.11 28.15
N THR A 269 -3.68 -1.18 29.03
CA THR A 269 -3.64 -0.42 30.30
C THR A 269 -3.81 1.08 30.11
N LYS A 270 -3.15 1.66 29.09
CA LYS A 270 -3.26 3.10 28.79
C LYS A 270 -4.53 3.45 28.03
N ARG A 271 -5.18 2.49 27.37
CA ARG A 271 -6.42 2.67 26.58
C ARG A 271 -6.31 3.75 25.49
N LYS A 272 -5.14 3.93 24.88
CA LYS A 272 -4.86 5.03 23.93
C LYS A 272 -4.83 4.62 22.44
N THR A 273 -4.72 3.33 22.15
CA THR A 273 -4.67 2.86 20.75
C THR A 273 -6.09 2.74 20.22
N LEU A 274 -6.44 3.56 19.24
CA LEU A 274 -7.71 3.43 18.57
C LEU A 274 -7.59 2.36 17.47
N LEU A 275 -8.47 1.35 17.50
CA LEU A 275 -8.53 0.30 16.47
C LEU A 275 -9.04 0.85 15.13
N THR A 276 -9.93 1.84 15.21
CA THR A 276 -10.23 2.76 14.12
C THR A 276 -10.21 4.20 14.64
N VAL A 277 -9.77 5.17 13.84
CA VAL A 277 -9.69 6.58 14.22
C VAL A 277 -10.91 7.32 13.67
N PRO A 278 -11.91 7.70 14.51
CA PRO A 278 -13.07 8.45 14.06
C PRO A 278 -12.69 9.78 13.43
N HIS A 279 -13.37 10.14 12.35
CA HIS A 279 -13.22 11.43 11.67
C HIS A 279 -14.03 12.49 12.40
N SER A 280 -13.54 13.72 12.39
CA SER A 280 -14.27 14.85 12.96
C SER A 280 -15.34 15.37 11.99
N LYS A 281 -16.33 16.12 12.50
CA LYS A 281 -17.31 16.83 11.66
C LYS A 281 -16.67 17.88 10.74
N LYS A 282 -15.44 18.29 11.04
CA LYS A 282 -14.63 19.20 10.21
C LYS A 282 -13.88 18.45 9.09
N GLY A 283 -13.98 17.13 9.00
CA GLY A 283 -13.30 16.30 8.00
C GLY A 283 -11.92 15.77 8.42
N TYR A 284 -11.45 16.06 9.64
CA TYR A 284 -10.15 15.57 10.09
C TYR A 284 -10.15 14.06 10.29
N GLY A 285 -9.15 13.38 9.76
CA GLY A 285 -9.02 11.91 9.82
C GLY A 285 -7.58 11.41 9.92
N SER A 286 -6.60 12.32 10.06
CA SER A 286 -5.19 11.97 10.29
C SER A 286 -5.01 11.12 11.55
N LYS A 287 -4.47 9.92 11.37
CA LYS A 287 -4.10 9.01 12.46
C LYS A 287 -2.99 9.62 13.32
N ARG A 288 -2.10 10.40 12.70
CA ARG A 288 -0.98 11.05 13.39
C ARG A 288 -1.42 12.24 14.24
N ALA A 289 -2.42 13.01 13.82
CA ALA A 289 -2.96 14.14 14.58
C ALA A 289 -3.94 13.71 15.70
N ALA A 290 -4.55 12.54 15.58
CA ALA A 290 -5.52 12.04 16.55
C ALA A 290 -4.87 11.58 17.88
N ARG A 291 -5.51 11.90 19.00
CA ARG A 291 -5.21 11.37 20.33
C ARG A 291 -6.48 10.74 20.91
N GLY A 292 -6.44 9.43 21.10
CA GLY A 292 -7.58 8.64 21.53
C GLY A 292 -7.56 8.25 23.00
N LYS A 293 -8.75 8.04 23.57
CA LYS A 293 -8.93 7.32 24.84
C LYS A 293 -10.19 6.45 24.81
N LEU A 294 -10.06 5.16 25.11
CA LEU A 294 -11.17 4.24 25.26
C LEU A 294 -11.72 4.32 26.70
N HIS A 295 -13.03 4.43 26.83
CA HIS A 295 -13.75 4.48 28.09
C HIS A 295 -14.66 3.25 28.20
N PHE A 296 -14.41 2.43 29.22
CA PHE A 296 -15.19 1.21 29.47
C PHE A 296 -16.08 1.39 30.70
N GLU A 297 -17.25 0.78 30.64
CA GLU A 297 -18.17 0.58 31.77
C GLU A 297 -18.34 -0.93 31.95
N GLY A 298 -17.64 -1.49 32.94
CA GLY A 298 -17.45 -2.94 33.02
C GLY A 298 -16.74 -3.49 31.79
N LEU A 299 -17.36 -4.46 31.12
CA LEU A 299 -16.87 -5.10 29.90
C LEU A 299 -17.37 -4.43 28.60
N LYS A 300 -18.23 -3.40 28.71
CA LYS A 300 -18.78 -2.69 27.57
C LYS A 300 -17.93 -1.45 27.24
N LEU A 301 -17.57 -1.28 25.96
CA LEU A 301 -17.02 -0.01 25.50
C LEU A 301 -18.13 1.04 25.58
N LYS A 302 -17.99 2.05 26.43
CA LYS A 302 -18.97 3.12 26.60
C LYS A 302 -18.79 4.18 25.52
N SER A 303 -17.54 4.63 25.34
CA SER A 303 -17.21 5.66 24.37
C SER A 303 -15.71 5.70 24.05
N VAL A 304 -15.40 6.37 22.96
CA VAL A 304 -14.05 6.73 22.53
C VAL A 304 -13.98 8.24 22.44
N THR A 305 -13.07 8.85 23.21
CA THR A 305 -12.78 10.29 23.08
C THR A 305 -11.63 10.48 22.11
N VAL A 306 -11.80 11.39 21.16
CA VAL A 306 -10.81 11.74 20.15
C VAL A 306 -10.51 13.23 20.24
N LYS A 307 -9.24 13.58 20.38
CA LYS A 307 -8.74 14.95 20.28
C LYS A 307 -7.77 15.06 19.12
N TYR A 308 -8.13 15.84 18.10
CA TYR A 308 -7.23 16.23 17.01
C TYR A 308 -6.39 17.42 17.46
N GLN A 309 -5.08 17.34 17.19
CA GLN A 309 -4.12 18.40 17.49
C GLN A 309 -3.20 18.58 16.29
N THR A 310 -2.90 19.83 15.96
CA THR A 310 -1.88 20.16 14.96
C THR A 310 -0.58 19.44 15.30
N THR A 311 -0.12 18.59 14.40
CA THR A 311 0.98 17.64 14.66
C THR A 311 1.93 17.60 13.47
N ARG A 312 3.24 17.58 13.77
CA ARG A 312 4.30 17.28 12.78
C ARG A 312 4.16 15.83 12.29
N LEU A 313 4.16 15.66 10.98
CA LEU A 313 4.18 14.36 10.32
C LEU A 313 5.62 13.82 10.25
N TYR A 314 5.89 12.90 9.34
CA TYR A 314 7.19 12.28 9.20
C TYR A 314 8.08 13.16 8.29
N PRO A 315 9.38 13.27 8.60
CA PRO A 315 10.33 13.92 7.70
C PRO A 315 10.59 13.07 6.45
N ASN A 316 11.13 13.70 5.41
CA ASN A 316 11.78 13.00 4.29
C ASN A 316 13.23 12.61 4.65
N GLU A 317 13.82 11.70 3.87
CA GLU A 317 15.18 11.20 4.08
C GLU A 317 16.28 12.27 3.82
N ILE A 318 15.99 13.31 3.02
CA ILE A 318 16.98 14.33 2.62
C ILE A 318 17.18 15.40 3.68
N ASP A 319 16.09 15.94 4.24
CA ASP A 319 16.12 16.98 5.26
C ASP A 319 15.16 16.61 6.41
N PRO A 320 15.69 16.08 7.53
CA PRO A 320 14.88 15.68 8.67
C PRO A 320 14.22 16.86 9.40
N THR A 321 14.60 18.09 9.09
CA THR A 321 14.01 19.30 9.68
C THR A 321 12.81 19.79 8.91
N ASP A 322 12.73 19.47 7.62
CA ASP A 322 11.57 19.75 6.77
C ASP A 322 10.49 18.71 7.01
N VAL A 323 9.38 19.16 7.59
CA VAL A 323 8.29 18.29 8.02
C VAL A 323 6.95 18.85 7.62
N SER A 324 6.09 17.96 7.17
CA SER A 324 4.70 18.29 6.92
C SER A 324 3.92 18.44 8.21
N ILE A 325 2.80 19.14 8.13
CA ILE A 325 1.97 19.44 9.29
C ILE A 325 0.54 19.00 8.98
N ALA A 326 0.03 18.04 9.75
CA ALA A 326 -1.41 17.81 9.81
C ALA A 326 -2.02 18.85 10.74
N LYS A 327 -2.65 19.87 10.14
CA LYS A 327 -3.20 21.03 10.85
C LYS A 327 -4.67 20.81 11.12
N GLY A 328 -5.04 20.78 12.40
CA GLY A 328 -6.43 20.56 12.79
C GLY A 328 -6.60 20.48 14.29
N GLU A 329 -7.64 21.14 14.80
CA GLU A 329 -8.01 21.11 16.21
C GLU A 329 -9.50 20.80 16.36
N ASP A 330 -9.76 19.70 17.06
CA ASP A 330 -11.12 19.29 17.40
C ASP A 330 -11.10 18.34 18.61
N SER A 331 -12.21 18.21 19.30
CA SER A 331 -12.38 17.27 20.40
C SER A 331 -13.82 16.80 20.47
N PHE A 332 -14.02 15.49 20.39
CA PHE A 332 -15.35 14.89 20.41
C PHE A 332 -15.28 13.46 20.97
N SER A 333 -16.45 12.86 21.15
CA SER A 333 -16.58 11.47 21.56
C SER A 333 -17.53 10.74 20.62
N VAL A 334 -17.25 9.46 20.39
CA VAL A 334 -18.11 8.50 19.70
C VAL A 334 -18.53 7.44 20.71
N SER A 335 -19.77 7.01 20.70
CA SER A 335 -20.25 5.96 21.58
C SER A 335 -19.64 4.60 21.19
N GLY A 336 -19.53 3.68 22.15
CA GLY A 336 -19.10 2.32 21.82
C GLY A 336 -20.14 1.57 20.99
N GLU A 337 -21.41 1.95 21.07
CA GLU A 337 -22.51 1.38 20.27
C GLU A 337 -22.36 1.73 18.79
N GLU A 338 -22.01 2.98 18.46
CA GLU A 338 -21.70 3.39 17.08
C GLU A 338 -20.53 2.60 16.46
N LEU A 339 -19.55 2.18 17.27
CA LEU A 339 -18.44 1.35 16.79
C LEU A 339 -18.79 -0.15 16.72
N ALA A 340 -19.69 -0.62 17.59
CA ALA A 340 -20.18 -2.00 17.60
C ALA A 340 -21.34 -2.23 16.61
N ASP A 341 -21.97 -1.18 16.08
CA ASP A 341 -22.87 -1.21 14.92
C ASP A 341 -22.33 -0.34 13.78
N TYR A 342 -21.04 -0.57 13.48
CA TYR A 342 -20.27 0.33 12.63
C TYR A 342 -20.91 0.56 11.25
N SER A 343 -20.99 1.84 10.88
CA SER A 343 -21.21 2.30 9.52
C SER A 343 -20.30 3.47 9.21
N PHE A 344 -19.65 3.43 8.05
CA PHE A 344 -18.85 4.56 7.60
C PHE A 344 -19.68 5.84 7.38
N SER A 345 -20.94 5.70 6.95
CA SER A 345 -21.82 6.85 6.70
C SER A 345 -22.21 7.61 7.98
N GLU A 346 -22.36 6.89 9.09
CA GLU A 346 -22.74 7.45 10.40
C GLU A 346 -21.50 7.81 11.24
N THR A 347 -20.50 6.93 11.22
CA THR A 347 -19.25 7.04 11.99
C THR A 347 -18.04 6.87 11.05
N PRO A 348 -17.75 7.88 10.20
CA PRO A 348 -16.60 7.81 9.31
C PRO A 348 -15.32 7.65 10.14
N SER A 349 -14.47 6.68 9.78
CA SER A 349 -13.29 6.35 10.58
C SER A 349 -12.20 5.68 9.76
N SER A 350 -10.95 5.87 10.19
CA SER A 350 -9.76 5.29 9.55
C SER A 350 -9.26 4.06 10.31
N PRO A 351 -9.52 2.82 9.84
CA PRO A 351 -9.07 1.61 10.53
C PRO A 351 -7.55 1.47 10.51
N GLN A 352 -6.98 0.82 11.53
CA GLN A 352 -5.56 0.45 11.53
C GLN A 352 -5.25 -0.58 10.42
N PHE A 353 -4.02 -0.55 9.90
CA PHE A 353 -3.57 -1.42 8.79
C PHE A 353 -3.93 -2.89 8.98
N PHE A 354 -3.60 -3.45 10.14
CA PHE A 354 -3.82 -4.86 10.43
C PHE A 354 -5.31 -5.29 10.35
N LEU A 355 -6.25 -4.35 10.52
CA LEU A 355 -7.68 -4.65 10.39
C LEU A 355 -8.08 -4.74 8.93
N TYR A 356 -7.84 -3.69 8.15
CA TYR A 356 -8.27 -3.69 6.76
C TYR A 356 -7.44 -4.67 5.91
N SER A 357 -6.23 -5.02 6.35
CA SER A 357 -5.42 -6.05 5.71
C SER A 357 -6.03 -7.45 5.80
N LEU A 358 -6.96 -7.71 6.75
CA LEU A 358 -7.75 -8.94 6.77
C LEU A 358 -8.67 -9.03 5.54
N GLY A 359 -9.17 -7.91 5.06
CA GLY A 359 -10.03 -7.87 3.88
C GLY A 359 -9.28 -7.93 2.55
N SER A 360 -7.95 -7.85 2.58
CA SER A 360 -7.12 -7.80 1.38
C SER A 360 -6.98 -9.18 0.72
N PRO A 361 -7.00 -9.26 -0.63
CA PRO A 361 -7.08 -10.52 -1.35
C PRO A 361 -5.77 -11.30 -1.50
N GLU A 362 -4.64 -10.82 -0.98
CA GLU A 362 -3.35 -11.46 -1.25
C GLU A 362 -3.23 -12.95 -0.86
N ASN A 363 -2.52 -13.68 -1.70
CA ASN A 363 -1.94 -14.99 -1.42
C ASN A 363 -0.43 -14.89 -1.11
N VAL A 364 0.20 -13.81 -1.61
CA VAL A 364 1.60 -13.45 -1.41
C VAL A 364 1.68 -11.95 -1.18
N VAL A 365 2.59 -11.55 -0.30
CA VAL A 365 2.89 -10.16 0.01
C VAL A 365 4.36 -9.89 -0.24
N LEU A 366 4.65 -8.91 -1.08
CA LEU A 366 5.94 -8.28 -1.20
C LEU A 366 5.96 -7.00 -0.35
N TRP A 367 6.82 -7.00 0.66
CA TRP A 367 7.17 -5.82 1.43
C TRP A 367 8.40 -5.14 0.83
N HIS A 368 8.46 -3.82 0.97
CA HIS A 368 9.61 -3.04 0.56
C HIS A 368 10.39 -2.62 1.81
N GLY A 369 11.64 -3.07 1.92
CA GLY A 369 12.56 -2.58 2.95
C GLY A 369 12.19 -2.90 4.40
N ILE A 370 11.49 -4.02 4.68
CA ILE A 370 11.36 -4.48 6.09
C ILE A 370 12.78 -4.73 6.61
N GLY A 371 13.17 -3.98 7.65
CA GLY A 371 14.53 -3.97 8.20
C GLY A 371 15.22 -2.61 8.07
N ALA A 372 15.06 -1.90 6.94
CA ALA A 372 15.62 -0.56 6.73
C ALA A 372 14.90 0.49 7.59
N PHE A 373 13.56 0.48 7.55
CA PHE A 373 12.71 1.51 8.18
C PHE A 373 11.92 1.02 9.40
N ALA A 374 12.41 -0.06 10.05
CA ALA A 374 11.92 -0.52 11.34
C ALA A 374 10.40 -0.82 11.43
N ALA A 375 9.84 -1.55 10.46
CA ALA A 375 8.47 -2.05 10.51
C ALA A 375 8.26 -3.55 10.87
N PRO A 376 9.15 -4.26 11.63
CA PRO A 376 8.87 -5.66 11.98
C PRO A 376 7.59 -5.79 12.84
N LYS A 377 7.23 -4.75 13.59
CA LYS A 377 5.96 -4.69 14.33
C LYS A 377 4.73 -4.66 13.42
N LEU A 378 4.84 -4.05 12.23
CA LEU A 378 3.76 -4.04 11.25
C LEU A 378 3.51 -5.46 10.74
N LEU A 379 4.58 -6.13 10.29
CA LEU A 379 4.55 -7.52 9.85
C LEU A 379 4.01 -8.44 10.95
N GLN A 380 4.51 -8.32 12.19
CA GLN A 380 4.01 -9.09 13.32
C GLN A 380 2.50 -8.87 13.53
N SER A 381 2.02 -7.62 13.51
CA SER A 381 0.59 -7.35 13.69
C SER A 381 -0.28 -7.94 12.57
N TYR A 382 0.23 -7.91 11.34
CA TYR A 382 -0.41 -8.46 10.16
C TYR A 382 -0.49 -10.00 10.21
N VAL A 383 0.58 -10.66 10.63
CA VAL A 383 0.61 -12.12 10.81
C VAL A 383 -0.29 -12.53 11.96
N SER A 384 -0.10 -11.93 13.14
CA SER A 384 -0.81 -12.33 14.36
C SER A 384 -2.32 -12.17 14.26
N VAL A 385 -2.83 -11.14 13.57
CA VAL A 385 -4.28 -10.99 13.39
C VAL A 385 -4.86 -12.07 12.48
N ARG A 386 -4.15 -12.46 11.42
CA ARG A 386 -4.58 -13.55 10.53
C ARG A 386 -4.58 -14.89 11.26
N GLU A 387 -3.52 -15.18 12.02
CA GLU A 387 -3.43 -16.37 12.87
C GLU A 387 -4.54 -16.44 13.91
N SER A 388 -4.83 -15.32 14.58
CA SER A 388 -5.93 -15.23 15.53
C SER A 388 -7.28 -15.46 14.82
N CYS A 389 -7.50 -14.85 13.65
CA CYS A 389 -8.79 -14.97 12.94
C CYS A 389 -9.00 -16.38 12.41
N ARG A 390 -7.93 -17.12 12.09
CA ARG A 390 -7.98 -18.53 11.71
C ARG A 390 -8.57 -19.42 12.82
N VAL A 391 -8.41 -19.03 14.09
CA VAL A 391 -9.03 -19.72 15.24
C VAL A 391 -10.31 -19.02 15.73
N GLY A 392 -10.88 -18.11 14.92
CA GLY A 392 -12.15 -17.43 15.21
C GLY A 392 -12.06 -16.26 16.18
N GLN A 393 -10.91 -15.57 16.24
CA GLN A 393 -10.68 -14.43 17.14
C GLN A 393 -9.90 -13.29 16.47
N PRO A 394 -10.13 -12.01 16.80
CA PRO A 394 -11.35 -11.47 17.37
C PRO A 394 -12.53 -11.52 16.38
N VAL A 395 -12.26 -11.69 15.09
CA VAL A 395 -13.26 -11.71 14.02
C VAL A 395 -13.55 -13.15 13.60
N ARG A 396 -14.83 -13.53 13.60
CA ARG A 396 -15.29 -14.88 13.25
C ARG A 396 -15.79 -14.95 11.82
N ASP A 397 -15.93 -16.18 11.31
CA ASP A 397 -16.66 -16.50 10.07
C ASP A 397 -16.23 -15.73 8.80
N LEU A 398 -15.03 -15.14 8.77
CA LEU A 398 -14.53 -14.35 7.63
C LEU A 398 -14.55 -15.15 6.33
N GLN A 399 -14.13 -16.42 6.40
CA GLN A 399 -14.12 -17.31 5.24
C GLN A 399 -15.55 -17.69 4.82
N GLN A 400 -16.41 -18.05 5.79
CA GLN A 400 -17.77 -18.52 5.55
C GLN A 400 -18.68 -17.41 5.01
N LYS A 401 -18.59 -16.20 5.57
CA LYS A 401 -19.47 -15.07 5.24
C LYS A 401 -18.94 -14.23 4.07
N TYR A 402 -17.62 -14.06 3.98
CA TYR A 402 -17.00 -13.15 3.01
C TYR A 402 -16.07 -13.82 2.00
N GLY A 403 -15.81 -15.13 2.11
CA GLY A 403 -14.87 -15.82 1.22
C GLY A 403 -13.42 -15.36 1.40
N VAL A 404 -13.10 -14.75 2.55
CA VAL A 404 -11.78 -14.23 2.88
C VAL A 404 -10.90 -15.36 3.42
N ARG A 405 -9.67 -15.46 2.92
CA ARG A 405 -8.70 -16.41 3.45
C ARG A 405 -8.05 -15.84 4.70
N THR A 406 -8.13 -16.59 5.81
CA THR A 406 -7.45 -16.27 7.07
C THR A 406 -6.04 -16.85 7.15
N ASP A 407 -5.60 -17.63 6.15
CA ASP A 407 -4.22 -18.06 6.04
C ASP A 407 -3.28 -16.85 6.00
N VAL A 408 -2.08 -17.02 6.56
CA VAL A 408 -1.01 -16.06 6.39
C VAL A 408 -0.47 -16.17 4.97
N PRO A 409 -0.49 -15.09 4.17
CA PRO A 409 0.10 -15.08 2.82
C PRO A 409 1.60 -15.38 2.88
N LEU A 410 2.18 -15.86 1.78
CA LEU A 410 3.65 -15.96 1.69
C LEU A 410 4.25 -14.56 1.84
N GLN A 411 5.19 -14.40 2.76
CA GLN A 411 5.82 -13.11 3.05
C GLN A 411 7.17 -13.02 2.33
N LEU A 412 7.31 -12.04 1.45
CA LEU A 412 8.52 -11.73 0.70
C LEU A 412 8.98 -10.31 1.04
N ASN A 413 10.29 -10.06 1.00
CA ASN A 413 10.88 -8.75 1.27
C ASN A 413 11.84 -8.37 0.15
N LEU A 414 11.73 -7.15 -0.33
CA LEU A 414 12.83 -6.50 -1.03
C LEU A 414 13.94 -6.21 -0.01
N VAL A 415 15.10 -6.82 -0.22
CA VAL A 415 16.21 -6.79 0.72
C VAL A 415 16.79 -5.36 0.79
N PRO A 416 16.88 -4.73 1.99
CA PRO A 416 17.36 -3.36 2.17
C PRO A 416 18.66 -3.00 1.42
N GLU A 417 19.66 -3.88 1.47
CA GLU A 417 20.97 -3.66 0.87
C GLU A 417 20.93 -3.60 -0.66
N HIS A 418 19.84 -4.10 -1.26
CA HIS A 418 19.59 -4.10 -2.70
C HIS A 418 18.53 -3.07 -3.10
N MET A 419 18.08 -2.21 -2.19
CA MET A 419 17.15 -1.14 -2.54
C MET A 419 17.82 -0.10 -3.45
N TRP A 420 17.06 0.36 -4.44
CA TRP A 420 17.50 1.42 -5.34
C TRP A 420 17.51 2.74 -4.61
N ILE A 421 18.69 3.37 -4.58
CA ILE A 421 18.89 4.71 -4.05
C ILE A 421 19.32 5.63 -5.17
N HIS A 422 18.99 6.91 -5.04
CA HIS A 422 19.41 7.93 -5.98
C HIS A 422 20.94 7.91 -6.12
N PRO A 423 21.50 7.85 -7.34
CA PRO A 423 22.93 7.66 -7.54
C PRO A 423 23.78 8.80 -6.96
N VAL A 424 23.28 10.04 -7.04
CA VAL A 424 23.92 11.24 -6.49
C VAL A 424 23.51 11.47 -5.03
N HIS A 425 22.21 11.59 -4.74
CA HIS A 425 21.68 12.00 -3.44
C HIS A 425 21.48 10.89 -2.41
N ARG A 426 21.72 9.61 -2.76
CA ARG A 426 21.78 8.47 -1.83
C ARG A 426 20.55 8.28 -0.93
N ASN A 427 19.35 8.54 -1.44
CA ASN A 427 18.08 8.34 -0.74
C ASN A 427 17.08 7.55 -1.61
N ILE A 428 16.06 6.94 -1.01
CA ILE A 428 15.02 6.16 -1.69
C ILE A 428 13.75 6.98 -2.02
N ASP A 429 13.55 8.09 -1.30
CA ASP A 429 12.38 8.98 -1.43
C ASP A 429 12.40 9.80 -2.73
N SER A 430 13.55 9.87 -3.41
CA SER A 430 13.69 10.59 -4.66
C SER A 430 12.66 10.09 -5.67
N SER A 431 12.01 11.04 -6.34
CA SER A 431 11.26 10.69 -7.54
C SER A 431 12.14 10.01 -8.56
N ILE A 432 11.58 9.01 -9.24
CA ILE A 432 12.22 8.37 -10.38
C ILE A 432 12.62 9.38 -11.47
N GLY A 433 11.87 10.48 -11.60
CA GLY A 433 12.15 11.54 -12.58
C GLY A 433 13.44 12.31 -12.35
N CYS A 434 14.04 12.22 -11.16
CA CYS A 434 15.31 12.86 -10.83
C CYS A 434 16.54 12.04 -11.29
N VAL A 435 16.36 10.77 -11.65
CA VAL A 435 17.47 9.91 -12.04
C VAL A 435 17.74 10.04 -13.54
N GLU A 436 18.86 10.70 -13.88
CA GLU A 436 19.25 10.96 -15.28
C GLU A 436 19.42 9.70 -16.13
N LYS A 437 19.94 8.61 -15.53
CA LYS A 437 20.21 7.34 -16.22
C LYS A 437 19.58 6.18 -15.46
N LEU A 438 18.29 5.96 -15.72
CA LEU A 438 17.49 4.93 -15.06
C LEU A 438 18.02 3.51 -15.30
N GLU A 439 18.62 3.26 -16.47
CA GLU A 439 19.26 1.99 -16.82
C GLU A 439 20.36 1.59 -15.83
N ASN A 440 21.03 2.57 -15.21
CA ASN A 440 22.03 2.30 -14.17
C ASN A 440 21.44 1.68 -12.90
N LEU A 441 20.15 1.88 -12.64
CA LEU A 441 19.47 1.24 -11.50
C LEU A 441 19.32 -0.27 -11.74
N ALA A 442 19.06 -0.70 -12.98
CA ALA A 442 18.99 -2.13 -13.31
C ALA A 442 20.31 -2.86 -13.02
N HIS A 443 21.45 -2.21 -13.27
CA HIS A 443 22.76 -2.78 -12.98
C HIS A 443 23.08 -2.91 -11.47
N ARG A 444 22.37 -2.19 -10.60
CA ARG A 444 22.46 -2.41 -9.15
C ARG A 444 21.81 -3.71 -8.71
N GLY A 445 20.96 -4.27 -9.57
CA GLY A 445 20.23 -5.48 -9.30
C GLY A 445 19.08 -5.28 -8.32
N MET A 446 18.41 -6.38 -8.01
CA MET A 446 17.31 -6.45 -7.06
C MET A 446 17.33 -7.83 -6.41
N LYS A 447 17.10 -7.88 -5.10
CA LYS A 447 17.03 -9.14 -4.35
C LYS A 447 15.74 -9.20 -3.55
N ILE A 448 14.98 -10.26 -3.77
CA ILE A 448 13.76 -10.56 -3.01
C ILE A 448 13.96 -11.87 -2.28
N GLU A 449 13.72 -11.85 -0.97
CA GLU A 449 13.84 -13.01 -0.10
C GLU A 449 12.53 -13.33 0.59
N LYS A 450 12.35 -14.62 0.89
CA LYS A 450 11.28 -15.07 1.77
C LYS A 450 11.59 -14.65 3.20
N ILE A 451 10.63 -14.02 3.86
CA ILE A 451 10.72 -13.74 5.30
C ILE A 451 10.37 -15.01 6.07
N SER A 452 11.31 -15.51 6.86
CA SER A 452 11.01 -16.51 7.88
C SER A 452 10.17 -15.85 8.96
N ILE A 453 8.91 -16.27 9.09
CA ILE A 453 7.93 -15.69 10.03
C ILE A 453 8.22 -16.12 11.49
N LEU A 454 9.37 -16.73 11.75
CA LEU A 454 9.72 -17.35 13.03
C LEU A 454 11.03 -16.77 13.54
N GLU A 455 10.91 -15.75 14.41
CA GLU A 455 11.39 -15.76 15.81
C GLU A 455 10.65 -14.69 16.65
#